data_AF-A0A8C7WS64-F1
#
_entry.id   AF-A0A8C7WS64-F1
#
_cell.length_a   1.000
_cell.length_b   1.000
_cell.length_c   1.000
_cell.angle_alpha   90.00
_cell.angle_beta   90.00
_cell.angle_gamma   90.00
#
_symmetry.space_group_name_H-M   'P 1'
#
loop_
_entity.id
_entity.type
_entity.pdbx_description
1 polymer ?
#
loop_
_entity_poly.entity_id
_entity_poly.type
_entity_poly.pdbx_seq_one_letter_code
_entity_poly.pdbx_strand_id
1 'polypeptide(L)'
;LGAHVAGFAGSHAANKVGRITGLDPAGPDFEGEHAHRRLSPDDAHFVDVLHTFTRGSLGFSIGIQQPVGHVDIYPNGGHFQPGCNLRGALEKIANFGILAVTDAVKCEHERSIHLFIDSLLNEQDAVTAYRCGSSDTFDRGMCLNCRKNRCNTVGYGVSKVRRARSVQMYTKTRSSMPFRVYHYQLKIHFSSKVNTSDVQPSLSVSLYGTKGDAEDLELRLEERLVTNKTHSFLLVTEKDIGDLLMLKFKWEEPSTWTASSLLKMVSSWWSGDSNGGMEVHKIRIRAGETQKR
;
A
#
# COMPACT_ATOMS: atom_id res chain seq x y z
N LEU A 1 -13.14 8.31 17.72
CA LEU A 1 -14.47 8.79 18.22
C LEU A 1 -14.94 10.10 17.58
N GLY A 2 -14.10 11.15 17.53
CA GLY A 2 -14.51 12.46 16.99
C GLY A 2 -15.11 12.43 15.58
N ALA A 3 -14.68 11.50 14.72
CA ALA A 3 -15.27 11.28 13.40
C ALA A 3 -16.79 10.97 13.45
N HIS A 4 -17.25 10.16 14.42
CA HIS A 4 -18.68 9.87 14.58
C HIS A 4 -19.43 11.05 15.18
N VAL A 5 -18.82 11.78 16.11
CA VAL A 5 -19.38 13.04 16.63
C VAL A 5 -19.63 14.03 15.50
N ALA A 6 -18.68 14.16 14.57
CA ALA A 6 -18.85 15.00 13.37
C ALA A 6 -19.98 14.49 12.47
N GLY A 7 -20.11 13.17 12.30
CA GLY A 7 -21.23 12.55 11.57
C GLY A 7 -22.59 12.88 12.19
N PHE A 8 -22.73 12.68 13.50
CA PHE A 8 -23.94 13.03 14.24
C PHE A 8 -24.25 14.53 14.19
N ALA A 9 -23.24 15.39 14.31
CA ALA A 9 -23.42 16.83 14.15
C ALA A 9 -23.91 17.19 12.74
N GLY A 10 -23.35 16.57 11.70
CA GLY A 10 -23.75 16.77 10.31
C GLY A 10 -25.18 16.31 10.02
N SER A 11 -25.61 15.18 10.60
CA SER A 11 -26.96 14.65 10.42
C SER A 11 -28.05 15.44 11.17
N HIS A 12 -27.69 16.15 12.24
CA HIS A 12 -28.62 17.01 13.00
C HIS A 12 -28.52 18.50 12.62
N ALA A 13 -27.62 18.87 11.71
CA ALA A 13 -27.51 20.24 11.24
C ALA A 13 -28.75 20.63 10.42
N ALA A 14 -29.25 21.85 10.60
CA ALA A 14 -30.40 22.37 9.85
C ALA A 14 -30.16 22.37 8.32
N ASN A 15 -28.92 22.57 7.92
CA ASN A 15 -28.46 22.43 6.54
C ASN A 15 -27.26 21.49 6.49
N LYS A 16 -27.14 20.75 5.39
CA LYS A 16 -26.06 19.79 5.20
C LYS A 16 -24.70 20.49 5.17
N VAL A 17 -23.77 20.03 6.00
CA VAL A 17 -22.42 20.63 6.06
C VAL A 17 -21.61 20.32 4.79
N GLY A 18 -20.69 21.22 4.43
CA GLY A 18 -19.96 21.14 3.16
C GLY A 18 -19.02 19.94 3.03
N ARG A 19 -18.33 19.57 4.12
CA ARG A 19 -17.39 18.45 4.16
C ARG A 19 -17.24 17.92 5.60
N ILE A 20 -17.16 16.60 5.76
CA ILE A 20 -16.66 15.94 6.97
C ILE A 20 -15.46 15.08 6.56
N THR A 21 -14.35 15.17 7.30
CA THR A 21 -13.20 14.28 7.13
C THR A 21 -13.10 13.37 8.34
N GLY A 22 -13.18 12.06 8.12
CA GLY A 22 -12.99 11.04 9.16
C GLY A 22 -11.52 10.62 9.23
N LEU A 23 -10.83 10.96 10.33
CA LEU A 23 -9.45 10.54 10.57
C LEU A 23 -9.47 9.32 11.50
N ASP A 24 -9.25 8.14 10.91
CA ASP A 24 -9.35 6.80 11.50
C ASP A 24 -10.55 6.66 12.46
N PRO A 25 -11.80 6.70 11.93
CA PRO A 25 -13.00 6.59 12.77
C PRO A 25 -12.97 5.32 13.63
N ALA A 26 -13.62 5.35 14.80
CA ALA A 26 -13.54 4.23 15.73
C ALA A 26 -14.30 3.01 15.16
N GLY A 27 -13.72 1.82 15.26
CA GLY A 27 -14.34 0.56 14.89
C GLY A 27 -15.21 -0.04 16.00
N PRO A 28 -14.71 -0.18 17.25
CA PRO A 28 -15.51 -0.73 18.36
C PRO A 28 -16.83 0.04 18.53
N ASP A 29 -17.94 -0.68 18.64
CA ASP A 29 -19.32 -0.18 18.73
C ASP A 29 -19.87 0.57 17.50
N PHE A 30 -19.12 0.71 16.41
CA PHE A 30 -19.56 1.36 15.17
C PHE A 30 -19.45 0.48 13.91
N GLU A 31 -18.58 -0.54 13.91
CA GLU A 31 -18.47 -1.52 12.84
C GLU A 31 -19.78 -2.30 12.67
N GLY A 32 -20.26 -2.44 11.43
CA GLY A 32 -21.53 -3.11 11.14
C GLY A 32 -22.79 -2.34 11.53
N GLU A 33 -22.67 -1.26 12.31
CA GLU A 33 -23.82 -0.46 12.73
C GLU A 33 -24.47 0.30 11.56
N HIS A 34 -25.77 0.58 11.73
CA HIS A 34 -26.55 1.34 10.77
C HIS A 34 -26.01 2.76 10.59
N ALA A 35 -26.19 3.34 9.40
CA ALA A 35 -25.67 4.66 9.03
C ALA A 35 -26.03 5.77 10.04
N HIS A 36 -27.21 5.73 10.65
CA HIS A 36 -27.66 6.71 11.65
C HIS A 36 -26.97 6.59 13.03
N ARG A 37 -26.15 5.56 13.26
CA ARG A 37 -25.42 5.30 14.52
C ARG A 37 -23.91 5.48 14.38
N ARG A 38 -23.43 6.04 13.27
CA ARG A 38 -22.01 6.25 12.99
C ARG A 38 -21.82 7.38 11.98
N LEU A 39 -20.57 7.59 11.56
CA LEU A 39 -20.26 8.43 10.41
C LEU A 39 -20.79 7.75 9.14
N SER A 40 -21.40 8.51 8.24
CA SER A 40 -21.96 8.03 6.98
C SER A 40 -21.80 9.07 5.87
N PRO A 41 -21.86 8.66 4.58
CA PRO A 41 -21.84 9.60 3.45
C PRO A 41 -23.03 10.59 3.47
N ASP A 42 -24.10 10.25 4.18
CA ASP A 42 -25.30 11.08 4.27
C ASP A 42 -25.15 12.26 5.23
N ASP A 43 -24.08 12.31 6.02
CA ASP A 43 -23.90 13.34 7.06
C ASP A 43 -23.38 14.68 6.50
N ALA A 44 -22.87 14.70 5.26
CA ALA A 44 -22.36 15.92 4.61
C ALA A 44 -22.55 15.93 3.09
N HIS A 45 -22.28 17.09 2.47
CA HIS A 45 -22.15 17.18 1.01
C HIS A 45 -20.93 16.43 0.48
N PHE A 46 -19.94 16.17 1.32
CA PHE A 46 -18.82 15.30 0.97
C PHE A 46 -18.21 14.72 2.24
N VAL A 47 -17.88 13.44 2.22
CA VAL A 47 -17.28 12.72 3.34
C VAL A 47 -16.08 11.97 2.81
N ASP A 48 -14.90 12.28 3.32
CA ASP A 48 -13.66 11.57 3.01
C ASP A 48 -13.06 10.97 4.27
N VAL A 49 -12.53 9.75 4.18
CA VAL A 49 -12.11 8.99 5.35
C VAL A 49 -10.72 8.42 5.12
N LEU A 50 -9.84 8.57 6.11
CA LEU A 50 -8.54 7.91 6.18
C LEU A 50 -8.64 6.75 7.17
N HIS A 51 -8.37 5.55 6.70
CA HIS A 51 -8.35 4.32 7.49
C HIS A 51 -6.91 3.87 7.67
N THR A 52 -6.35 4.03 8.87
CA THR A 52 -4.93 3.76 9.13
C THR A 52 -4.68 2.64 10.14
N PHE A 53 -5.68 2.25 10.94
CA PHE A 53 -5.53 1.18 11.93
C PHE A 53 -6.74 0.25 12.04
N THR A 54 -7.12 -0.32 10.90
CA THR A 54 -8.30 -1.20 10.71
C THR A 54 -8.06 -2.67 11.08
N ARG A 55 -6.83 -3.06 11.41
CA ARG A 55 -6.50 -4.41 11.86
C ARG A 55 -5.21 -4.36 12.67
N GLY A 56 -5.33 -4.26 13.98
CA GLY A 56 -4.18 -4.21 14.87
C GLY A 56 -3.55 -5.57 15.12
N SER A 57 -2.34 -5.53 15.70
CA SER A 57 -1.66 -6.71 16.21
C SER A 57 -2.54 -7.38 17.27
N LEU A 58 -2.60 -8.73 17.27
CA LEU A 58 -3.40 -9.55 18.18
C LEU A 58 -4.93 -9.50 17.98
N GLY A 59 -5.41 -8.99 16.84
CA GLY A 59 -6.84 -9.04 16.47
C GLY A 59 -7.70 -7.90 17.02
N PHE A 60 -7.10 -6.92 17.70
CA PHE A 60 -7.77 -5.69 18.12
C PHE A 60 -7.77 -4.68 16.97
N SER A 61 -8.95 -4.33 16.44
CA SER A 61 -9.10 -3.20 15.52
C SER A 61 -9.56 -1.97 16.29
N ILE A 62 -8.90 -0.82 16.10
CA ILE A 62 -9.37 0.45 16.69
C ILE A 62 -10.03 1.31 15.64
N GLY A 63 -9.50 1.32 14.42
CA GLY A 63 -10.14 1.95 13.27
C GLY A 63 -11.28 1.09 12.72
N ILE A 64 -12.29 1.74 12.15
CA ILE A 64 -13.38 1.09 11.43
C ILE A 64 -12.86 0.54 10.09
N GLN A 65 -13.21 -0.71 9.75
CA GLN A 65 -12.82 -1.38 8.51
C GLN A 65 -13.76 -1.01 7.35
N GLN A 66 -15.08 -1.06 7.59
CA GLN A 66 -16.04 -0.76 6.54
C GLN A 66 -15.89 0.67 6.01
N PRO A 67 -16.12 0.90 4.70
CA PRO A 67 -16.15 2.25 4.15
C PRO A 67 -17.34 3.02 4.74
N VAL A 68 -17.09 4.26 5.16
CA VAL A 68 -18.09 5.15 5.77
C VAL A 68 -18.16 6.53 5.12
N GLY A 69 -17.37 6.78 4.07
CA GLY A 69 -17.35 8.01 3.29
C GLY A 69 -17.83 7.85 1.85
N HIS A 70 -17.75 8.97 1.12
CA HIS A 70 -17.83 8.97 -0.35
C HIS A 70 -16.51 8.45 -0.95
N VAL A 71 -15.39 8.82 -0.33
CA VAL A 71 -14.02 8.37 -0.65
C VAL A 71 -13.39 7.85 0.64
N ASP A 72 -12.96 6.59 0.62
CA ASP A 72 -12.36 5.89 1.75
C ASP A 72 -10.96 5.45 1.33
N ILE A 73 -9.94 6.03 1.96
CA ILE A 73 -8.54 5.79 1.61
C ILE A 73 -7.92 4.93 2.71
N TYR A 74 -7.23 3.87 2.29
CA TYR A 74 -6.56 2.90 3.15
C TYR A 74 -5.03 2.94 2.88
N PRO A 75 -4.30 3.91 3.45
CA PRO A 75 -2.84 3.96 3.34
C PRO A 75 -2.21 2.68 3.87
N ASN A 76 -1.30 2.10 3.09
CA ASN A 76 -0.62 0.85 3.39
C ASN A 76 -1.57 -0.32 3.65
N GLY A 77 -2.74 -0.33 2.99
CA GLY A 77 -3.80 -1.32 3.20
C GLY A 77 -4.71 -0.99 4.40
N GLY A 78 -4.38 0.05 5.17
CA GLY A 78 -5.13 0.54 6.31
C GLY A 78 -4.97 -0.28 7.59
N HIS A 79 -4.12 -1.32 7.58
CA HIS A 79 -3.91 -2.19 8.75
C HIS A 79 -2.74 -1.71 9.60
N PHE A 80 -1.56 -1.53 9.00
CA PHE A 80 -0.33 -1.15 9.69
C PHE A 80 0.37 -0.02 8.94
N GLN A 81 0.94 0.92 9.69
CA GLN A 81 1.61 2.08 9.10
C GLN A 81 3.13 1.96 9.25
N PRO A 82 3.92 2.20 8.18
CA PRO A 82 5.37 2.13 8.24
C PRO A 82 5.92 3.02 9.35
N GLY A 83 6.86 2.49 10.15
CA GLY A 83 7.45 3.21 11.28
C GLY A 83 6.69 3.11 12.61
N CYS A 84 5.50 2.48 12.64
CA CYS A 84 4.74 2.27 13.87
C CYS A 84 4.97 0.92 14.56
N ASN A 85 5.96 0.14 14.10
CA ASN A 85 6.20 -1.21 14.59
C ASN A 85 6.41 -1.29 16.11
N LEU A 86 5.98 -2.42 16.69
CA LEU A 86 6.11 -2.79 18.10
C LEU A 86 7.52 -2.66 18.69
N ARG A 87 8.59 -2.48 17.91
CA ARG A 87 9.96 -2.33 18.42
C ARG A 87 10.12 -1.08 19.30
N GLY A 88 9.51 0.05 18.89
CA GLY A 88 9.44 1.25 19.73
C GLY A 88 8.51 1.05 20.94
N ALA A 89 7.46 0.23 20.80
CA ALA A 89 6.64 -0.21 21.91
C ALA A 89 7.44 -1.09 22.89
N LEU A 90 8.29 -1.99 22.38
CA LEU A 90 9.01 -2.99 23.16
C LEU A 90 10.13 -2.33 23.96
N GLU A 91 10.83 -1.36 23.38
CA GLU A 91 11.77 -0.50 24.11
C GLU A 91 11.07 0.30 25.21
N LYS A 92 9.88 0.84 24.91
CA LYS A 92 9.06 1.54 25.91
C LYS A 92 8.43 0.59 26.94
N ILE A 93 8.08 -0.65 26.60
CA ILE A 93 7.55 -1.67 27.52
C ILE A 93 8.66 -2.16 28.45
N ALA A 94 9.88 -2.33 27.92
CA ALA A 94 11.06 -2.68 28.70
C ALA A 94 11.41 -1.57 29.72
N ASN A 95 11.19 -0.29 29.36
CA ASN A 95 11.50 0.85 30.22
C ASN A 95 10.33 1.32 31.11
N PHE A 96 9.07 1.14 30.71
CA PHE A 96 7.87 1.73 31.35
C PHE A 96 6.72 0.74 31.62
N GLY A 97 6.89 -0.56 31.35
CA GLY A 97 5.89 -1.60 31.62
C GLY A 97 4.68 -1.63 30.67
N ILE A 98 3.65 -2.42 31.01
CA ILE A 98 2.44 -2.68 30.20
C ILE A 98 1.69 -1.40 29.75
N LEU A 99 1.84 -0.28 30.47
CA LEU A 99 1.23 1.01 30.12
C LEU A 99 1.73 1.57 28.78
N ALA A 100 2.94 1.21 28.35
CA ALA A 100 3.53 1.62 27.07
C ALA A 100 2.91 0.92 25.84
N VAL A 101 2.09 -0.12 26.02
CA VAL A 101 1.32 -0.75 24.94
C VAL A 101 0.37 0.27 24.28
N THR A 102 -0.11 1.24 25.06
CA THR A 102 -1.01 2.30 24.56
C THR A 102 -0.33 3.23 23.55
N ASP A 103 0.99 3.41 23.58
CA ASP A 103 1.72 4.32 22.69
C ASP A 103 1.91 3.76 21.28
N ALA A 104 2.16 2.45 21.15
CA ALA A 104 2.25 1.84 19.82
C ALA A 104 0.89 1.77 19.15
N VAL A 105 -0.12 1.35 19.89
CA VAL A 105 -1.53 1.34 19.47
C VAL A 105 -2.02 2.72 18.98
N LYS A 106 -1.46 3.82 19.52
CA LYS A 106 -1.74 5.18 19.06
C LYS A 106 -1.03 5.53 17.76
N CYS A 107 0.14 4.99 17.45
CA CYS A 107 0.94 5.42 16.30
C CYS A 107 0.21 5.19 14.97
N GLU A 108 -0.32 3.98 14.74
CA GLU A 108 -1.08 3.70 13.53
C GLU A 108 -2.39 4.50 13.48
N HIS A 109 -3.04 4.69 14.63
CA HIS A 109 -4.30 5.44 14.75
C HIS A 109 -4.10 6.94 14.42
N GLU A 110 -3.09 7.56 15.02
CA GLU A 110 -2.74 8.98 14.83
C GLU A 110 -2.10 9.26 13.48
N ARG A 111 -1.62 8.24 12.74
CA ARG A 111 -1.08 8.42 11.37
C ARG A 111 -2.09 9.11 10.44
N SER A 112 -3.39 8.87 10.61
CA SER A 112 -4.44 9.54 9.85
C SER A 112 -4.36 11.06 9.97
N ILE A 113 -4.08 11.58 11.17
CA ILE A 113 -3.90 13.01 11.44
C ILE A 113 -2.63 13.52 10.75
N HIS A 114 -1.51 12.81 10.88
CA HIS A 114 -0.25 13.24 10.27
C HIS A 114 -0.30 13.24 8.74
N LEU A 115 -1.00 12.28 8.11
CA LEU A 115 -1.24 12.29 6.66
C LEU A 115 -2.10 13.48 6.23
N PHE A 116 -3.09 13.86 7.05
CA PHE A 116 -3.89 15.04 6.77
C PHE A 116 -3.07 16.33 6.91
N ILE A 117 -2.23 16.44 7.95
CA ILE A 117 -1.30 17.56 8.13
C ILE A 117 -0.32 17.65 6.95
N ASP A 118 0.27 16.53 6.53
CA ASP A 118 1.17 16.48 5.37
C ASP A 118 0.50 17.03 4.11
N SER A 119 -0.77 16.68 3.89
CA SER A 119 -1.53 17.17 2.73
C SER A 119 -1.81 18.67 2.73
N LEU A 120 -1.77 19.32 3.91
CA LEU A 120 -1.92 20.77 4.07
C LEU A 120 -0.57 21.48 3.86
N LEU A 121 0.52 20.89 4.35
CA LEU A 121 1.86 21.47 4.28
C LEU A 121 2.51 21.28 2.91
N ASN A 122 2.19 20.17 2.24
CA ASN A 122 2.84 19.72 1.00
C ASN A 122 1.82 19.57 -0.14
N GLU A 123 1.04 20.63 -0.44
CA GLU A 123 -0.04 20.58 -1.44
C GLU A 123 0.43 20.15 -2.84
N GLN A 124 1.60 20.61 -3.27
CA GLN A 124 2.18 20.27 -4.58
C GLN A 124 2.67 18.81 -4.64
N ASP A 125 2.98 18.24 -3.47
CA ASP A 125 3.50 16.90 -3.29
C ASP A 125 2.47 15.96 -2.64
N ALA A 126 1.19 16.28 -2.75
CA ALA A 126 0.11 15.49 -2.18
C ALA A 126 0.17 14.00 -2.59
N VAL A 127 0.00 13.11 -1.61
CA VAL A 127 0.02 11.67 -1.83
C VAL A 127 -1.12 11.27 -2.78
N THR A 128 -0.83 10.40 -3.75
CA THR A 128 -1.83 9.89 -4.70
C THR A 128 -2.37 8.54 -4.24
N ALA A 129 -3.69 8.43 -4.09
CA ALA A 129 -4.39 7.19 -3.81
C ALA A 129 -5.09 6.64 -5.05
N TYR A 130 -5.14 5.32 -5.16
CA TYR A 130 -5.65 4.60 -6.32
C TYR A 130 -6.83 3.72 -5.95
N ARG A 131 -7.94 3.87 -6.67
CA ARG A 131 -9.12 3.02 -6.53
C ARG A 131 -8.79 1.58 -6.89
N CYS A 132 -9.05 0.66 -5.97
CA CYS A 132 -8.82 -0.76 -6.17
C CYS A 132 -9.92 -1.60 -5.49
N GLY A 133 -10.01 -2.88 -5.86
CA GLY A 133 -10.99 -3.79 -5.27
C GLY A 133 -10.56 -4.37 -3.91
N SER A 134 -9.25 -4.44 -3.65
CA SER A 134 -8.66 -4.90 -2.39
C SER A 134 -7.24 -4.39 -2.25
N SER A 135 -6.69 -4.40 -1.02
CA SER A 135 -5.27 -4.09 -0.79
C SER A 135 -4.37 -5.06 -1.57
N ASP A 136 -4.67 -6.36 -1.54
CA ASP A 136 -3.91 -7.38 -2.28
C ASP A 136 -3.84 -7.11 -3.80
N THR A 137 -4.95 -6.68 -4.40
CA THR A 137 -4.95 -6.33 -5.84
C THR A 137 -4.09 -5.08 -6.10
N PHE A 138 -4.05 -4.15 -5.15
CA PHE A 138 -3.21 -2.96 -5.20
C PHE A 138 -1.73 -3.30 -5.02
N ASP A 139 -1.41 -4.19 -4.08
CA ASP A 139 -0.05 -4.65 -3.77
C ASP A 139 0.58 -5.45 -4.93
N ARG A 140 -0.24 -6.01 -5.82
CA ARG A 140 0.18 -6.56 -7.13
C ARG A 140 0.34 -5.51 -8.23
N GLY A 141 0.19 -4.23 -7.92
CA GLY A 141 0.38 -3.10 -8.85
C GLY A 141 -0.74 -2.93 -9.89
N MET A 142 -1.88 -3.61 -9.75
CA MET A 142 -2.90 -3.69 -10.81
C MET A 142 -3.80 -2.45 -10.93
N CYS A 143 -3.71 -1.51 -9.98
CA CYS A 143 -4.67 -0.42 -9.82
C CYS A 143 -4.12 1.00 -10.12
N LEU A 144 -2.91 1.13 -10.66
CA LEU A 144 -2.24 2.43 -10.90
C LEU A 144 -2.79 3.26 -12.09
N ASN A 145 -4.08 3.15 -12.40
CA ASN A 145 -4.71 3.89 -13.50
C ASN A 145 -5.56 5.05 -12.98
N CYS A 146 -5.30 6.27 -13.41
CA CYS A 146 -6.04 7.46 -12.98
C CYS A 146 -7.32 7.76 -13.78
N ARG A 147 -7.53 7.12 -14.94
CA ARG A 147 -8.67 7.43 -15.82
C ARG A 147 -10.02 7.31 -15.10
N LYS A 148 -10.94 8.24 -15.38
CA LYS A 148 -12.32 8.26 -14.83
C LYS A 148 -12.36 8.31 -13.30
N ASN A 149 -11.55 9.19 -12.68
CA ASN A 149 -11.45 9.36 -11.23
C ASN A 149 -11.12 8.05 -10.50
N ARG A 150 -10.18 7.29 -11.06
CA ARG A 150 -9.64 6.07 -10.44
C ARG A 150 -8.40 6.36 -9.59
N CYS A 151 -7.92 7.60 -9.57
CA CYS A 151 -7.02 8.08 -8.54
C CYS A 151 -7.55 9.38 -7.96
N ASN A 152 -7.07 9.72 -6.77
CA ASN A 152 -7.41 10.95 -6.05
C ASN A 152 -6.24 11.32 -5.13
N THR A 153 -6.25 12.54 -4.61
CA THR A 153 -5.28 13.02 -3.63
C THR A 153 -5.71 12.66 -2.21
N VAL A 154 -4.75 12.33 -1.36
CA VAL A 154 -4.98 12.07 0.07
C VAL A 154 -5.09 13.40 0.80
N GLY A 155 -6.08 13.52 1.70
CA GLY A 155 -6.20 14.64 2.63
C GLY A 155 -6.91 15.87 2.05
N TYR A 156 -6.39 17.06 2.32
CA TYR A 156 -7.12 18.32 2.10
C TYR A 156 -7.51 18.54 0.63
N GLY A 157 -6.58 18.30 -0.30
CA GLY A 157 -6.78 18.50 -1.73
C GLY A 157 -7.66 17.45 -2.44
N VAL A 158 -8.31 16.54 -1.70
CA VAL A 158 -9.12 15.45 -2.28
C VAL A 158 -10.23 15.99 -3.21
N SER A 159 -10.32 15.42 -4.41
CA SER A 159 -11.40 15.73 -5.34
C SER A 159 -12.72 15.17 -4.84
N LYS A 160 -13.77 16.01 -4.79
CA LYS A 160 -15.10 15.69 -4.25
C LYS A 160 -15.93 14.80 -5.21
N VAL A 161 -15.49 13.56 -5.39
CA VAL A 161 -16.14 12.59 -6.29
C VAL A 161 -17.28 11.89 -5.54
N ARG A 162 -18.51 12.03 -6.06
CA ARG A 162 -19.69 11.38 -5.47
C ARG A 162 -20.17 10.25 -6.40
N ARG A 163 -20.41 9.08 -5.83
CA ARG A 163 -20.92 7.90 -6.54
C ARG A 163 -21.98 7.20 -5.70
N ALA A 164 -22.78 6.36 -6.33
CA ALA A 164 -23.81 5.56 -5.66
C ALA A 164 -23.24 4.56 -4.63
N ARG A 165 -21.94 4.23 -4.72
CA ARG A 165 -21.22 3.39 -3.76
C ARG A 165 -19.95 4.10 -3.33
N SER A 166 -19.57 3.91 -2.07
CA SER A 166 -18.29 4.36 -1.51
C SER A 166 -17.11 3.89 -2.37
N VAL A 167 -16.11 4.76 -2.50
CA VAL A 167 -14.94 4.52 -3.32
C VAL A 167 -13.75 4.20 -2.43
N GLN A 168 -13.38 2.92 -2.38
CA GLN A 168 -12.18 2.46 -1.69
C GLN A 168 -10.93 2.73 -2.53
N MET A 169 -9.92 3.34 -1.91
CA MET A 169 -8.65 3.68 -2.52
C MET A 169 -7.47 3.26 -1.64
N TYR A 170 -6.33 3.00 -2.25
CA TYR A 170 -5.12 2.51 -1.59
C TYR A 170 -3.90 3.30 -2.05
N THR A 171 -2.90 3.43 -1.18
CA THR A 171 -1.60 4.03 -1.46
C THR A 171 -0.55 3.39 -0.57
N LYS A 172 0.73 3.47 -0.94
CA LYS A 172 1.82 3.30 0.03
C LYS A 172 2.27 4.67 0.55
N THR A 173 2.95 4.68 1.68
CA THR A 173 3.52 5.91 2.27
C THR A 173 4.88 5.62 2.89
N ARG A 174 5.65 6.68 3.15
CA ARG A 174 6.88 6.62 3.96
C ARG A 174 6.58 6.38 5.44
N SER A 175 7.63 6.11 6.21
CA SER A 175 7.54 5.99 7.67
C SER A 175 7.45 7.33 8.40
N SER A 176 7.95 8.41 7.79
CA SER A 176 7.96 9.77 8.33
C SER A 176 7.56 10.80 7.27
N MET A 177 7.14 11.99 7.73
CA MET A 177 6.77 13.11 6.87
C MET A 177 8.00 13.68 6.14
N PRO A 178 7.90 14.12 4.86
CA PRO A 178 6.73 14.03 3.98
C PRO A 178 6.44 12.58 3.59
N PHE A 179 5.16 12.20 3.53
CA PHE A 179 4.76 10.78 3.40
C PHE A 179 4.67 10.26 1.96
N ARG A 180 4.80 11.16 0.98
CA ARG A 180 4.73 10.84 -0.46
C ARG A 180 5.74 9.77 -0.86
N VAL A 181 5.30 8.87 -1.73
CA VAL A 181 6.12 7.89 -2.45
C VAL A 181 5.68 7.84 -3.91
N TYR A 182 6.50 7.24 -4.76
CA TYR A 182 6.23 7.00 -6.18
C TYR A 182 5.90 5.54 -6.43
N HIS A 183 4.84 5.28 -7.19
CA HIS A 183 4.31 3.94 -7.43
C HIS A 183 4.58 3.50 -8.87
N TYR A 184 5.15 2.31 -9.03
CA TYR A 184 5.44 1.70 -10.32
C TYR A 184 4.78 0.33 -10.41
N GLN A 185 4.09 0.06 -11.53
CA GLN A 185 3.62 -1.29 -11.85
C GLN A 185 4.67 -1.94 -12.75
N LEU A 186 5.20 -3.08 -12.31
CA LEU A 186 6.06 -3.92 -13.13
C LEU A 186 5.29 -5.14 -13.59
N LYS A 187 5.37 -5.44 -14.88
CA LYS A 187 4.89 -6.69 -15.45
C LYS A 187 6.04 -7.45 -16.07
N ILE A 188 6.35 -8.60 -15.50
CA ILE A 188 7.49 -9.42 -15.89
C ILE A 188 6.96 -10.75 -16.39
N HIS A 189 7.35 -11.13 -17.61
CA HIS A 189 7.08 -12.45 -18.15
C HIS A 189 8.26 -13.38 -17.87
N PHE A 190 8.01 -14.40 -17.05
CA PHE A 190 8.99 -15.42 -16.71
C PHE A 190 8.78 -16.63 -17.60
N SER A 191 9.81 -17.03 -18.35
CA SER A 191 9.84 -18.29 -19.09
C SER A 191 10.83 -19.24 -18.44
N SER A 192 10.52 -20.54 -18.47
CA SER A 192 11.46 -21.57 -18.07
C SER A 192 11.23 -22.83 -18.89
N LYS A 193 12.33 -23.51 -19.23
CA LYS A 193 12.32 -24.84 -19.86
C LYS A 193 12.10 -25.97 -18.85
N VAL A 194 12.26 -25.68 -17.55
CA VAL A 194 12.11 -26.64 -16.44
C VAL A 194 11.07 -26.12 -15.44
N ASN A 195 10.14 -26.97 -15.01
CA ASN A 195 9.24 -26.64 -13.91
C ASN A 195 10.03 -26.58 -12.59
N THR A 196 10.61 -25.43 -12.29
CA THR A 196 11.25 -25.14 -11.01
C THR A 196 10.20 -24.60 -10.04
N SER A 197 9.56 -25.51 -9.29
CA SER A 197 8.50 -25.20 -8.33
C SER A 197 8.99 -24.88 -6.91
N ASP A 198 10.29 -25.02 -6.62
CA ASP A 198 10.73 -25.25 -5.24
C ASP A 198 11.55 -24.11 -4.62
N VAL A 199 11.80 -23.00 -5.33
CA VAL A 199 12.65 -21.92 -4.84
C VAL A 199 11.93 -20.58 -4.95
N GLN A 200 11.71 -19.92 -3.80
CA GLN A 200 11.29 -18.51 -3.76
C GLN A 200 12.56 -17.64 -3.88
N PRO A 201 12.79 -16.99 -5.03
CA PRO A 201 13.95 -16.12 -5.20
C PRO A 201 13.78 -14.80 -4.44
N SER A 202 14.90 -14.13 -4.13
CA SER A 202 14.88 -12.69 -3.86
C SER A 202 14.91 -11.97 -5.20
N LEU A 203 13.95 -11.07 -5.42
CA LEU A 203 13.86 -10.27 -6.63
C LEU A 203 14.09 -8.81 -6.27
N SER A 204 15.11 -8.18 -6.84
CA SER A 204 15.34 -6.75 -6.64
C SER A 204 15.38 -5.99 -7.97
N VAL A 205 14.99 -4.72 -7.91
CA VAL A 205 14.93 -3.82 -9.06
C VAL A 205 15.65 -2.53 -8.72
N SER A 206 16.52 -2.07 -9.62
CA SER A 206 17.08 -0.73 -9.59
C SER A 206 16.50 0.10 -10.74
N LEU A 207 16.01 1.29 -10.42
CA LEU A 207 15.48 2.26 -11.36
C LEU A 207 16.48 3.42 -11.51
N TYR A 208 16.86 3.72 -12.74
CA TYR A 208 17.73 4.84 -13.07
C TYR A 208 16.98 5.85 -13.91
N GLY A 209 16.97 7.10 -13.47
CA GLY A 209 16.15 8.16 -14.09
C GLY A 209 16.89 9.47 -14.27
N THR A 210 16.22 10.45 -14.88
CA THR A 210 16.82 11.74 -15.21
C THR A 210 17.20 12.60 -13.99
N LYS A 211 16.54 12.40 -12.84
CA LYS A 211 16.77 13.20 -11.62
C LYS A 211 17.57 12.46 -10.55
N GLY A 212 17.68 11.14 -10.67
CA GLY A 212 18.39 10.31 -9.70
C GLY A 212 17.95 8.86 -9.78
N ASP A 213 18.51 8.06 -8.90
CA ASP A 213 18.42 6.60 -8.95
C ASP A 213 17.86 6.02 -7.64
N ALA A 214 17.15 4.90 -7.78
CA ALA A 214 16.62 4.11 -6.68
C ALA A 214 17.05 2.65 -6.88
N GLU A 215 18.04 2.22 -6.10
CA GLU A 215 18.70 0.92 -6.26
C GLU A 215 18.17 -0.13 -5.27
N ASP A 216 18.31 -1.40 -5.65
CA ASP A 216 18.07 -2.58 -4.80
C ASP A 216 16.69 -2.56 -4.11
N LEU A 217 15.67 -2.14 -4.84
CA LEU A 217 14.30 -2.16 -4.36
C LEU A 217 13.74 -3.59 -4.45
N GLU A 218 13.46 -4.19 -3.30
CA GLU A 218 12.90 -5.54 -3.20
C GLU A 218 11.46 -5.62 -3.73
N LEU A 219 11.19 -6.62 -4.57
CA LEU A 219 9.85 -6.95 -5.02
C LEU A 219 9.20 -7.96 -4.08
N ARG A 220 8.04 -7.59 -3.53
CA ARG A 220 7.24 -8.51 -2.71
C ARG A 220 6.52 -9.51 -3.60
N LEU A 221 6.78 -10.79 -3.35
CA LEU A 221 6.09 -11.91 -3.97
C LEU A 221 4.84 -12.25 -3.16
N GLU A 222 3.68 -11.75 -3.58
CA GLU A 222 2.38 -12.11 -2.96
C GLU A 222 1.91 -13.51 -3.41
N GLU A 223 2.35 -13.95 -4.60
CA GLU A 223 2.01 -15.25 -5.17
C GLU A 223 3.26 -16.01 -5.59
N ARG A 224 3.15 -17.35 -5.65
CA ARG A 224 4.21 -18.19 -6.20
C ARG A 224 4.44 -17.87 -7.67
N LEU A 225 5.70 -17.74 -8.06
CA LEU A 225 6.07 -17.55 -9.45
C LEU A 225 5.72 -18.80 -10.25
N VAL A 226 4.83 -18.61 -11.21
CA VAL A 226 4.47 -19.63 -12.19
C VAL A 226 5.21 -19.36 -13.49
N THR A 227 5.85 -20.39 -14.03
CA THR A 227 6.57 -20.36 -15.30
C THR A 227 5.61 -20.10 -16.47
N ASN A 228 6.14 -19.49 -17.53
CA ASN A 228 5.40 -19.11 -18.75
C ASN A 228 4.17 -18.21 -18.48
N LYS A 229 4.21 -17.42 -17.40
CA LYS A 229 3.17 -16.46 -17.05
C LYS A 229 3.75 -15.07 -16.79
N THR A 230 2.90 -14.07 -17.00
CA THR A 230 3.22 -12.68 -16.67
C THR A 230 2.74 -12.38 -15.26
N HIS A 231 3.67 -11.97 -14.40
CA HIS A 231 3.37 -11.55 -13.03
C HIS A 231 3.42 -10.03 -12.94
N SER A 232 2.59 -9.47 -12.07
CA SER A 232 2.46 -8.03 -11.84
C SER A 232 2.89 -7.72 -10.41
N PHE A 233 3.74 -6.71 -10.25
CA PHE A 233 4.28 -6.28 -8.95
C PHE A 233 4.04 -4.79 -8.76
N LEU A 234 3.74 -4.39 -7.53
CA LEU A 234 3.86 -2.99 -7.11
C LEU A 234 5.28 -2.75 -6.62
N LEU A 235 5.96 -1.80 -7.26
CA LEU A 235 7.24 -1.27 -6.80
C LEU A 235 7.02 0.15 -6.28
N VAL A 236 7.62 0.46 -5.14
CA VAL A 236 7.49 1.77 -4.48
C VAL A 236 8.86 2.32 -4.14
N THR A 237 9.07 3.62 -4.38
CA THR A 237 10.29 4.34 -4.00
C THR A 237 9.96 5.68 -3.38
N GLU A 238 10.77 6.10 -2.41
CA GLU A 238 10.68 7.40 -1.77
C GLU A 238 11.31 8.53 -2.60
N LYS A 239 12.20 8.18 -3.55
CA LYS A 239 12.96 9.14 -4.36
C LYS A 239 12.24 9.48 -5.67
N ASP A 240 12.22 10.76 -6.02
CA ASP A 240 11.84 11.20 -7.37
C ASP A 240 13.00 10.93 -8.34
N ILE A 241 12.88 9.88 -9.15
CA ILE A 241 13.86 9.54 -10.18
C ILE A 241 13.66 10.36 -11.47
N GLY A 242 12.58 11.13 -11.59
CA GLY A 242 12.21 11.80 -12.83
C GLY A 242 11.74 10.82 -13.91
N ASP A 243 12.15 11.05 -15.15
CA ASP A 243 11.82 10.15 -16.26
C ASP A 243 12.74 8.93 -16.24
N LEU A 244 12.14 7.74 -16.31
CA LEU A 244 12.86 6.47 -16.27
C LEU A 244 13.69 6.28 -17.55
N LEU A 245 14.99 6.00 -17.37
CA LEU A 245 15.95 5.76 -18.45
C LEU A 245 16.35 4.30 -18.55
N MET A 246 16.62 3.65 -17.41
CA MET A 246 17.08 2.27 -17.35
C MET A 246 16.46 1.55 -16.15
N LEU A 247 16.22 0.25 -16.34
CA LEU A 247 15.82 -0.66 -15.28
C LEU A 247 16.80 -1.82 -15.22
N LYS A 248 17.30 -2.11 -14.03
CA LYS A 248 18.09 -3.31 -13.74
C LYS A 248 17.27 -4.25 -12.87
N PHE A 249 17.11 -5.48 -13.32
CA PHE A 249 16.43 -6.53 -12.58
C PHE A 249 17.45 -7.55 -12.11
N LYS A 250 17.38 -7.94 -10.83
CA LYS A 250 18.26 -8.92 -10.21
C LYS A 250 17.43 -10.07 -9.67
N TRP A 251 17.89 -11.28 -9.96
CA TRP A 251 17.33 -12.53 -9.45
C TRP A 251 18.40 -13.20 -8.60
N GLU A 252 18.13 -13.38 -7.32
CA GLU A 252 18.99 -14.11 -6.41
C GLU A 252 18.29 -15.36 -5.89
N GLU A 253 18.94 -16.52 -6.08
CA GLU A 253 18.48 -17.76 -5.46
C GLU A 253 18.89 -17.80 -3.98
N PRO A 254 18.00 -18.20 -3.06
CA PRO A 254 18.34 -18.36 -1.66
C PRO A 254 19.50 -19.35 -1.50
N SER A 255 20.50 -18.97 -0.71
CA SER A 255 21.76 -19.69 -0.49
C SER A 255 21.62 -20.99 0.32
N THR A 256 20.43 -21.61 0.37
CA THR A 256 20.21 -22.89 1.05
C THR A 256 20.39 -24.03 0.05
N TRP A 257 21.59 -24.56 0.01
CA TRP A 257 22.00 -25.71 -0.81
C TRP A 257 21.28 -26.95 -0.29
N THR A 258 20.23 -27.37 -1.00
CA THR A 258 19.57 -28.65 -0.78
C THR A 258 20.32 -29.76 -1.53
N ALA A 259 20.27 -31.00 -1.03
CA ALA A 259 20.89 -32.14 -1.73
C ALA A 259 20.38 -32.30 -3.18
N SER A 260 19.16 -31.85 -3.46
CA SER A 260 18.57 -31.82 -4.80
C SER A 260 19.14 -30.74 -5.71
N SER A 261 19.57 -29.59 -5.18
CA SER A 261 20.27 -28.55 -5.97
C SER A 261 21.71 -28.97 -6.28
N LEU A 262 22.38 -29.68 -5.37
CA LEU A 262 23.68 -30.33 -5.63
C LEU A 262 23.56 -31.44 -6.69
N LEU A 263 22.56 -32.31 -6.60
CA LEU A 263 22.30 -33.35 -7.60
C LEU A 263 21.99 -32.76 -8.99
N LYS A 264 21.21 -31.67 -9.06
CA LYS A 264 20.92 -30.96 -10.32
C LYS A 264 22.16 -30.31 -10.92
N MET A 265 23.01 -29.71 -10.09
CA MET A 265 24.26 -29.10 -10.53
C MET A 265 25.23 -30.17 -11.05
N VAL A 266 25.42 -31.25 -10.29
CA VAL A 266 26.24 -32.39 -10.68
C VAL A 266 25.69 -33.00 -11.99
N SER A 267 24.39 -33.30 -12.08
CA SER A 267 23.80 -33.84 -13.30
C SER A 267 23.96 -32.91 -14.51
N SER A 268 23.78 -31.59 -14.32
CA SER A 268 23.99 -30.61 -15.40
C SER A 268 25.44 -30.52 -15.88
N TRP A 269 26.40 -30.80 -15.00
CA TRP A 269 27.82 -30.83 -15.32
C TRP A 269 28.22 -32.07 -16.13
N TRP A 270 27.57 -33.23 -15.86
CA TRP A 270 27.79 -34.47 -16.61
C TRP A 270 27.00 -34.54 -17.93
N SER A 271 25.85 -33.84 -18.04
CA SER A 271 24.98 -33.90 -19.22
C SER A 271 25.24 -32.80 -20.25
N GLY A 272 26.13 -31.84 -19.98
CA GLY A 272 26.45 -30.74 -20.90
C GLY A 272 25.29 -29.78 -21.16
N ASP A 273 24.27 -29.76 -20.30
CA ASP A 273 23.06 -28.95 -20.48
C ASP A 273 23.16 -27.64 -19.70
N SER A 274 23.78 -26.63 -20.31
CA SER A 274 23.91 -25.28 -19.74
C SER A 274 22.75 -24.39 -20.21
N ASN A 275 21.52 -24.59 -19.74
CA ASN A 275 20.43 -23.59 -19.81
C ASN A 275 19.15 -23.99 -19.05
N GLY A 276 19.29 -24.32 -17.77
CA GLY A 276 18.14 -24.59 -16.87
C GLY A 276 17.60 -23.37 -16.11
N GLY A 277 18.01 -22.14 -16.47
CA GLY A 277 17.64 -20.92 -15.74
C GLY A 277 16.29 -20.34 -16.16
N MET A 278 15.64 -19.59 -15.26
CA MET A 278 14.49 -18.76 -15.62
C MET A 278 14.95 -17.60 -16.54
N GLU A 279 14.31 -17.46 -17.70
CA GLU A 279 14.52 -16.36 -18.64
C GLU A 279 13.46 -15.26 -18.45
N VAL A 280 13.91 -14.00 -18.44
CA VAL A 280 13.03 -12.82 -18.43
C VAL A 280 13.02 -12.20 -19.81
N HIS A 281 11.91 -12.32 -20.54
CA HIS A 281 11.84 -11.83 -21.93
C HIS A 281 11.43 -10.36 -22.05
N LYS A 282 10.49 -9.91 -21.21
CA LYS A 282 9.92 -8.57 -21.31
C LYS A 282 9.51 -8.05 -19.95
N ILE A 283 10.04 -6.89 -19.60
CA ILE A 283 9.61 -6.09 -18.47
C ILE A 283 8.84 -4.90 -19.03
N ARG A 284 7.61 -4.72 -18.55
CA ARG A 284 6.82 -3.50 -18.82
C ARG A 284 6.66 -2.76 -17.51
N ILE A 285 6.89 -1.46 -17.54
CA ILE A 285 6.74 -0.60 -16.37
C ILE A 285 5.61 0.40 -16.62
N ARG A 286 4.98 0.88 -15.55
CA ARG A 286 4.06 2.01 -15.61
C ARG A 286 4.25 2.85 -14.36
N ALA A 287 4.52 4.13 -14.52
CA ALA A 287 4.55 5.08 -13.43
C ALA A 287 3.12 5.52 -13.10
N GLY A 288 2.74 5.43 -11.83
CA GLY A 288 1.43 5.81 -11.32
C GLY A 288 1.22 7.32 -11.36
N GLU A 289 2.18 8.09 -10.83
CA GLU A 289 2.02 9.54 -10.68
C GLU A 289 2.03 10.25 -12.04
N THR A 290 2.87 9.81 -12.99
CA THR A 290 2.98 10.43 -14.33
C THR A 290 2.12 9.75 -15.39
N GLN A 291 1.51 8.60 -15.07
CA GLN A 291 0.73 7.76 -15.99
C GLN A 291 1.48 7.29 -17.26
N LYS A 292 2.83 7.42 -17.30
CA LYS A 292 3.70 6.94 -18.38
C LYS A 292 3.88 5.41 -18.35
N ARG A 293 4.16 4.81 -19.50
CA ARG A 293 4.39 3.36 -19.70
C ARG A 293 5.71 3.12 -20.39
#